data_AF-A0A1F2RLM8-F1
#
_entry.id   AF-A0A1F2RLM8-F1
#
_cell.length_a   1.000
_cell.length_b   1.000
_cell.length_c   1.000
_cell.angle_alpha   90.00
_cell.angle_beta   90.00
_cell.angle_gamma   90.00
#
_symmetry.space_group_name_H-M   'P 1'
#
loop_
_entity.id
_entity.type
_entity.pdbx_description
1 polymer ?
#
loop_
_entity_poly.entity_id
_entity_poly.type
_entity_poly.pdbx_seq_one_letter_code
_entity_poly.pdbx_strand_id
1 'polypeptide(L)'
;MQELWKQNPLLRKQLEWPVIVMRTSANLVSYPGPGVLQLLHADKENPRAKPWVEHLADKHTKYGYRFVPLVLKEFGVTCSLDILFLRRDNPGNLIRTGGDIDNRIKVLLDGLKMPDSEIRGFKPEPHENPFFCLLEDDCLITGINVTTDRLLLPVGGDENVHDVLIEILVKTRAVDPDALFADVHQV
;
A
#
# COMPACT_ATOMS: atom_id res chain seq x y z
N MET A 1 -4.32 0.65 -7.56
CA MET A 1 -3.05 1.00 -6.91
C MET A 1 -1.85 1.14 -7.87
N GLN A 2 -1.69 0.29 -8.90
CA GLN A 2 -0.53 0.35 -9.81
C GLN A 2 -0.32 1.74 -10.47
N GLU A 3 -1.37 2.44 -10.84
CA GLU A 3 -1.27 3.79 -11.44
C GLU A 3 -0.65 4.82 -10.50
N LEU A 4 -0.88 4.74 -9.19
CA LEU A 4 -0.25 5.62 -8.20
C LEU A 4 1.28 5.50 -8.26
N TRP A 5 1.79 4.28 -8.38
CA TRP A 5 3.22 4.00 -8.47
C TRP A 5 3.85 4.52 -9.76
N LYS A 6 3.08 4.57 -10.86
CA LYS A 6 3.55 5.13 -12.13
C LYS A 6 3.54 6.66 -12.14
N GLN A 7 2.51 7.28 -11.54
CA GLN A 7 2.29 8.72 -11.59
C GLN A 7 3.14 9.49 -10.56
N ASN A 8 3.38 8.91 -9.38
CA ASN A 8 4.18 9.56 -8.35
C ASN A 8 5.69 9.45 -8.66
N PRO A 9 6.43 10.56 -8.83
CA PRO A 9 7.85 10.52 -9.22
C PRO A 9 8.76 9.77 -8.25
N LEU A 10 8.46 9.78 -6.94
CA LEU A 10 9.27 9.10 -5.94
C LEU A 10 9.04 7.58 -5.97
N LEU A 11 7.77 7.16 -6.08
CA LEU A 11 7.42 5.74 -6.22
C LEU A 11 7.92 5.17 -7.54
N ARG A 12 7.83 5.94 -8.62
CA ARG A 12 8.33 5.55 -9.93
C ARG A 12 9.84 5.28 -9.90
N LYS A 13 10.62 6.11 -9.19
CA LYS A 13 12.05 5.84 -9.01
C LYS A 13 12.29 4.48 -8.37
N GLN A 14 11.51 4.11 -7.35
CA GLN A 14 11.66 2.80 -6.67
C GLN A 14 11.36 1.60 -7.58
N LEU A 15 10.53 1.76 -8.61
CA LEU A 15 10.28 0.72 -9.63
C LEU A 15 11.50 0.46 -10.52
N GLU A 16 12.34 1.48 -10.71
CA GLU A 16 13.46 1.42 -11.66
C GLU A 16 14.82 1.28 -10.97
N TRP A 17 14.90 1.59 -9.67
CA TRP A 17 16.18 1.74 -8.95
C TRP A 17 16.75 0.39 -8.51
N PRO A 18 17.84 -0.11 -9.13
CA PRO A 18 18.51 -1.33 -8.68
C PRO A 18 19.13 -1.15 -7.30
N VAL A 19 18.77 -2.04 -6.38
CA VAL A 19 19.34 -2.08 -5.03
C VAL A 19 19.73 -3.50 -4.65
N ILE A 20 20.73 -3.60 -3.77
CA ILE A 20 21.07 -4.81 -3.04
C ILE A 20 20.66 -4.59 -1.59
N VAL A 21 19.81 -5.50 -1.11
CA VAL A 21 19.38 -5.53 0.28
C VAL A 21 20.34 -6.42 1.07
N MET A 22 20.93 -5.90 2.14
CA MET A 22 21.71 -6.69 3.08
C MET A 22 21.34 -6.35 4.52
N ARG A 23 21.58 -7.29 5.45
CA ARG A 23 21.52 -7.00 6.89
C ARG A 23 22.93 -6.91 7.44
N THR A 24 23.19 -5.90 8.26
CA THR A 24 24.47 -5.78 8.96
C THR A 24 24.72 -6.98 9.87
N SER A 25 25.98 -7.36 10.00
CA SER A 25 26.36 -8.51 10.83
C SER A 25 25.98 -8.29 12.30
N ALA A 26 25.68 -9.38 13.02
CA ALA A 26 25.32 -9.33 14.44
C ALA A 26 26.44 -8.77 15.34
N ASN A 27 27.68 -8.72 14.84
CA ASN A 27 28.85 -8.24 15.58
C ASN A 27 29.23 -6.78 15.21
N LEU A 28 28.41 -6.08 14.42
CA LEU A 28 28.70 -4.69 14.03
C LEU A 28 28.38 -3.74 15.21
N VAL A 29 29.44 -3.22 15.85
CA VAL A 29 29.32 -2.34 17.03
C VAL A 29 29.23 -0.86 16.65
N SER A 30 29.66 -0.48 15.45
CA SER A 30 29.53 0.88 14.91
C SER A 30 28.19 1.09 14.21
N TYR A 31 27.78 2.36 14.06
CA TYR A 31 26.62 2.73 13.24
C TYR A 31 26.64 2.02 11.86
N PRO A 32 25.52 1.48 11.37
CA PRO A 32 24.15 1.57 11.91
C PRO A 32 23.83 0.55 13.02
N GLY A 33 24.80 -0.24 13.47
CA GLY A 33 24.60 -1.28 14.49
C GLY A 33 24.21 -2.64 13.91
N PRO A 34 23.97 -3.65 14.77
CA PRO A 34 23.79 -5.03 14.34
C PRO A 34 22.35 -5.32 13.87
N GLY A 35 22.21 -6.09 12.77
CA GLY A 35 20.91 -6.56 12.28
C GLY A 35 20.08 -5.55 11.48
N VAL A 36 20.65 -4.38 11.17
CA VAL A 36 20.00 -3.29 10.43
C VAL A 36 19.95 -3.62 8.95
N LEU A 37 18.80 -3.35 8.32
CA LEU A 37 18.61 -3.46 6.88
C LEU A 37 19.32 -2.31 6.18
N GLN A 38 20.19 -2.61 5.22
CA GLN A 38 20.86 -1.63 4.37
C GLN A 38 20.46 -1.82 2.91
N LEU A 39 20.25 -0.69 2.23
CA LEU A 39 19.96 -0.61 0.80
C LEU A 39 21.16 -0.02 0.09
N LEU A 40 21.94 -0.85 -0.60
CA LEU A 40 23.05 -0.38 -1.39
C LEU A 40 22.62 -0.22 -2.84
N HIS A 41 22.98 0.92 -3.44
CA HIS A 41 22.91 1.03 -4.89
C HIS A 41 23.87 0.07 -5.54
N ALA A 42 23.41 -0.55 -6.62
CA ALA A 42 24.20 -1.46 -7.40
C ALA A 42 24.00 -1.16 -8.88
N ASP A 43 25.05 -1.42 -9.66
CA ASP A 43 24.94 -1.42 -11.11
C ASP A 43 23.96 -2.51 -11.56
N LYS A 44 23.28 -2.27 -12.67
CA LYS A 44 22.35 -3.23 -13.30
C LYS A 44 23.06 -4.52 -13.73
N GLU A 45 24.36 -4.48 -13.94
CA GLU A 45 25.17 -5.66 -14.27
C GLU A 45 25.40 -6.59 -13.07
N ASN A 46 25.13 -6.13 -11.84
CA ASN A 46 25.30 -6.97 -10.66
C ASN A 46 24.17 -8.03 -10.61
N PRO A 47 24.47 -9.35 -10.56
CA PRO A 47 23.46 -10.40 -10.55
C PRO A 47 22.49 -10.37 -9.37
N ARG A 48 22.85 -9.66 -8.29
CA ARG A 48 22.03 -9.50 -7.09
C ARG A 48 21.23 -8.20 -7.05
N ALA A 49 21.47 -7.31 -8.01
CA ALA A 49 20.76 -6.06 -8.12
C ALA A 49 19.39 -6.31 -8.75
N LYS A 50 18.34 -5.91 -8.04
CA LYS A 50 16.98 -5.86 -8.57
C LYS A 50 16.27 -4.63 -8.02
N PRO A 51 15.20 -4.15 -8.68
CA PRO A 51 14.44 -3.02 -8.18
C PRO A 51 13.96 -3.25 -6.75
N TRP A 52 13.90 -2.17 -5.97
CA TRP A 52 13.42 -2.25 -4.58
C TRP A 52 12.05 -2.94 -4.47
N VAL A 53 11.17 -2.63 -5.41
CA VAL A 53 9.82 -3.22 -5.48
C VAL A 53 9.86 -4.75 -5.62
N GLU A 54 10.85 -5.31 -6.33
CA GLU A 54 11.00 -6.77 -6.44
C GLU A 54 11.47 -7.41 -5.13
N HIS A 55 12.28 -6.71 -4.33
CA HIS A 55 12.64 -7.17 -2.98
C HIS A 55 11.42 -7.16 -2.05
N LEU A 56 10.59 -6.11 -2.10
CA LEU A 56 9.34 -6.03 -1.37
C LEU A 56 8.37 -7.16 -1.78
N ALA A 57 8.21 -7.36 -3.09
CA ALA A 57 7.35 -8.37 -3.69
C ALA A 57 7.75 -9.79 -3.25
N ASP A 58 9.05 -10.11 -3.30
CA ASP A 58 9.56 -11.41 -2.86
C ASP A 58 9.39 -11.63 -1.36
N LYS A 59 9.63 -10.59 -0.56
CA LYS A 59 9.45 -10.65 0.89
C LYS A 59 8.00 -10.94 1.27
N HIS A 60 7.04 -10.33 0.58
CA HIS A 60 5.61 -10.50 0.87
C HIS A 60 4.97 -11.50 -0.11
N THR A 61 5.58 -12.69 -0.22
CA THR A 61 4.99 -13.78 -1.00
C THR A 61 4.00 -14.57 -0.14
N LYS A 62 2.73 -14.64 -0.54
CA LYS A 62 1.70 -15.40 0.17
C LYS A 62 0.68 -15.97 -0.81
N TYR A 63 0.28 -17.23 -0.61
CA TYR A 63 -0.70 -17.93 -1.44
C TYR A 63 -0.43 -17.87 -2.96
N GLY A 64 0.84 -17.75 -3.38
CA GLY A 64 1.22 -17.64 -4.80
C GLY A 64 1.20 -16.21 -5.37
N TYR A 65 0.82 -15.22 -4.57
CA TYR A 65 0.90 -13.79 -4.90
C TYR A 65 2.17 -13.18 -4.32
N ARG A 66 2.69 -12.12 -4.98
CA ARG A 66 3.83 -11.31 -4.52
C ARG A 66 3.33 -9.89 -4.29
N PHE A 67 3.24 -9.47 -3.03
CA PHE A 67 2.61 -8.21 -2.66
C PHE A 67 3.60 -7.06 -2.49
N VAL A 68 3.17 -5.85 -2.85
CA VAL A 68 3.91 -4.61 -2.64
C VAL A 68 2.99 -3.63 -1.90
N PRO A 69 2.97 -3.68 -0.56
CA PRO A 69 2.30 -2.67 0.25
C PRO A 69 3.08 -1.34 0.21
N LEU A 70 2.37 -0.22 0.34
CA LEU A 70 3.00 1.11 0.39
C LEU A 70 3.36 1.51 1.83
N VAL A 71 2.47 1.21 2.79
CA VAL A 71 2.68 1.45 4.22
C VAL A 71 3.03 0.11 4.87
N LEU A 72 4.26 0.02 5.37
CA LEU A 72 4.83 -1.18 5.98
C LEU A 72 5.27 -0.92 7.40
N LYS A 73 5.12 -1.94 8.25
CA LYS A 73 5.56 -1.89 9.64
C LYS A 73 7.08 -1.78 9.75
N GLU A 74 7.82 -2.49 8.89
CA GLU A 74 9.30 -2.49 8.92
C GLU A 74 9.91 -1.11 8.59
N PHE A 75 9.17 -0.21 7.94
CA PHE A 75 9.66 1.14 7.63
C PHE A 75 9.30 2.17 8.69
N GLY A 76 8.70 1.75 9.81
CA GLY A 76 8.31 2.70 10.85
C GLY A 76 7.32 3.75 10.34
N VAL A 77 6.49 3.42 9.36
CA VAL A 77 5.48 4.34 8.81
C VAL A 77 4.09 3.86 9.21
N THR A 78 3.27 4.78 9.70
CA THR A 78 1.82 4.61 9.83
C THR A 78 1.09 5.57 8.91
N CYS A 79 -0.22 5.40 8.77
CA CYS A 79 -1.03 6.35 8.01
C CYS A 79 -2.34 6.72 8.70
N SER A 80 -2.92 7.83 8.27
CA SER A 80 -4.34 8.14 8.48
C SER A 80 -5.05 8.28 7.14
N LEU A 81 -6.32 7.89 7.10
CA LEU A 81 -7.14 7.91 5.90
C LEU A 81 -8.24 8.97 6.05
N ASP A 82 -8.27 9.93 5.13
CA ASP A 82 -9.40 10.83 4.93
C ASP A 82 -10.17 10.35 3.70
N ILE A 83 -11.40 9.86 3.91
CA ILE A 83 -12.23 9.22 2.89
C ILE A 83 -13.42 10.13 2.58
N LEU A 84 -13.50 10.62 1.34
CA LEU A 84 -14.70 11.24 0.80
C LEU A 84 -15.51 10.17 0.05
N PHE A 85 -16.68 9.86 0.58
CA PHE A 85 -17.56 8.80 0.11
C PHE A 85 -18.78 9.40 -0.59
N LEU A 86 -18.73 9.45 -1.92
CA LEU A 86 -19.79 10.05 -2.75
C LEU A 86 -20.77 8.99 -3.23
N ARG A 87 -22.03 9.13 -2.82
CA ARG A 87 -23.11 8.18 -3.13
C ARG A 87 -24.25 8.81 -3.91
N ARG A 88 -24.99 8.02 -4.69
CA ARG A 88 -26.10 8.55 -5.51
C ARG A 88 -27.37 8.86 -4.70
N ASP A 89 -27.52 8.25 -3.53
CA ASP A 89 -28.65 8.49 -2.62
C ASP A 89 -28.68 9.92 -2.06
N ASN A 90 -29.89 10.42 -1.78
CA ASN A 90 -30.06 11.74 -1.17
C ASN A 90 -29.37 11.85 0.21
N PRO A 91 -28.84 13.03 0.57
CA PRO A 91 -28.34 13.31 1.92
C PRO A 91 -29.43 12.99 2.96
N GLY A 92 -29.06 12.32 4.05
CA GLY A 92 -29.99 11.93 5.13
C GLY A 92 -30.66 10.55 4.98
N ASN A 93 -30.67 9.94 3.79
CA ASN A 93 -31.21 8.58 3.57
C ASN A 93 -30.17 7.48 3.81
N LEU A 94 -29.41 7.60 4.91
CA LEU A 94 -28.17 6.85 5.13
C LEU A 94 -28.29 5.32 5.06
N ILE A 95 -29.49 4.76 5.27
CA ILE A 95 -29.71 3.33 5.52
C ILE A 95 -30.68 2.68 4.51
N ARG A 96 -31.43 3.45 3.70
CA ARG A 96 -32.61 2.88 3.00
C ARG A 96 -32.29 2.07 1.73
N THR A 97 -31.17 2.30 1.06
CA THR A 97 -30.92 1.72 -0.28
C THR A 97 -29.52 1.15 -0.48
N GLY A 98 -28.47 1.75 0.10
CA GLY A 98 -27.08 1.37 -0.16
C GLY A 98 -26.36 0.53 0.92
N GLY A 99 -27.04 0.12 1.98
CA GLY A 99 -26.44 -0.56 3.14
C GLY A 99 -25.73 0.39 4.11
N ASP A 100 -25.25 -0.15 5.24
CA ASP A 100 -24.64 0.64 6.30
C ASP A 100 -23.21 1.10 5.95
N ILE A 101 -22.87 2.34 6.31
CA ILE A 101 -21.56 2.94 6.01
C ILE A 101 -20.43 2.16 6.67
N ASP A 102 -20.59 1.76 7.93
CA ASP A 102 -19.58 1.02 8.69
C ASP A 102 -19.21 -0.31 7.99
N ASN A 103 -20.21 -1.05 7.51
CA ASN A 103 -19.99 -2.27 6.74
C ASN A 103 -19.25 -2.00 5.43
N ARG A 104 -19.58 -0.91 4.72
CA ARG A 104 -18.90 -0.54 3.47
C ARG A 104 -17.47 -0.08 3.71
N ILE A 105 -17.23 0.70 4.76
CA ILE A 105 -15.89 1.13 5.15
C ILE A 105 -15.06 -0.07 5.57
N LYS A 106 -15.63 -1.03 6.31
CA LYS A 106 -14.93 -2.27 6.66
C LYS A 106 -14.45 -3.03 5.43
N VAL A 107 -15.34 -3.27 4.45
CA VAL A 107 -14.97 -3.91 3.19
C VAL A 107 -13.92 -3.11 2.42
N LEU A 108 -14.03 -1.78 2.40
CA LEU A 108 -13.02 -0.92 1.76
C LEU A 108 -11.64 -1.11 2.41
N LEU A 109 -11.56 -1.09 3.75
CA LEU A 109 -10.30 -1.27 4.47
C LEU A 109 -9.71 -2.66 4.21
N ASP A 110 -10.53 -3.70 4.20
CA ASP A 110 -10.11 -5.05 3.86
C ASP A 110 -9.53 -5.12 2.43
N GLY A 111 -10.08 -4.35 1.49
CA GLY A 111 -9.56 -4.24 0.13
C GLY A 111 -8.30 -3.37 -0.05
N LEU A 112 -7.95 -2.55 0.95
CA LEU A 112 -6.75 -1.69 0.91
C LEU A 112 -5.51 -2.36 1.49
N LYS A 113 -5.68 -3.36 2.36
CA LYS A 113 -4.58 -4.14 2.94
C LYS A 113 -4.19 -5.31 2.04
N MET A 114 -3.05 -5.93 2.38
CA MET A 114 -2.71 -7.22 1.80
C MET A 114 -3.76 -8.27 2.20
N PRO A 115 -4.34 -9.00 1.24
CA PRO A 115 -5.26 -10.07 1.56
C PRO A 115 -4.53 -11.23 2.26
N ASP A 116 -5.25 -11.93 3.14
CA ASP A 116 -4.77 -13.13 3.80
C ASP A 116 -5.47 -14.34 3.19
N SER A 117 -6.28 -15.05 3.99
CA SER A 117 -6.84 -16.34 3.61
C SER A 117 -7.92 -16.25 2.54
N GLU A 118 -8.44 -15.04 2.27
CA GLU A 118 -9.52 -14.76 1.33
C GLU A 118 -9.15 -15.12 -0.11
N ILE A 119 -7.86 -15.04 -0.46
CA ILE A 119 -7.35 -15.32 -1.80
C ILE A 119 -6.85 -16.77 -1.98
N ARG A 120 -6.98 -17.61 -0.96
CA ARG A 120 -6.49 -18.99 -1.03
C ARG A 120 -7.23 -19.77 -2.12
N GLY A 121 -6.48 -20.30 -3.08
CA GLY A 121 -7.00 -21.11 -4.19
C GLY A 121 -7.20 -20.31 -5.48
N PHE A 122 -7.09 -18.99 -5.44
CA PHE A 122 -6.98 -18.16 -6.63
C PHE A 122 -5.53 -18.07 -7.11
N LYS A 123 -5.34 -17.74 -8.38
CA LYS A 123 -4.03 -17.52 -8.98
C LYS A 123 -3.95 -16.08 -9.45
N PRO A 124 -2.80 -15.40 -9.26
CA PRO A 124 -2.62 -14.05 -9.76
C PRO A 124 -2.77 -14.02 -11.28
N GLU A 125 -3.49 -13.03 -11.78
CA GLU A 125 -3.45 -12.69 -13.18
C GLU A 125 -2.08 -12.09 -13.58
N PRO A 126 -1.70 -12.08 -14.87
CA PRO A 126 -0.40 -11.55 -15.29
C PRO A 126 -0.15 -10.09 -14.87
N HIS A 127 -1.21 -9.30 -14.72
CA HIS A 127 -1.15 -7.90 -14.33
C HIS A 127 -1.11 -7.70 -12.80
N GLU A 128 -1.29 -8.78 -12.03
CA GLU A 128 -1.33 -8.83 -10.56
C GLU A 128 0.02 -9.30 -9.97
N ASN A 129 1.09 -9.35 -10.77
CA ASN A 129 2.42 -9.72 -10.30
C ASN A 129 3.46 -8.67 -10.70
N PRO A 130 3.92 -7.81 -9.76
CA PRO A 130 3.53 -7.77 -8.35
C PRO A 130 2.15 -7.15 -8.11
N PHE A 131 1.48 -7.57 -7.03
CA PHE A 131 0.19 -7.06 -6.59
C PHE A 131 0.40 -5.86 -5.65
N PHE A 132 -0.04 -4.67 -6.06
CA PHE A 132 0.17 -3.44 -5.28
C PHE A 132 -0.96 -3.21 -4.27
N CYS A 133 -0.63 -3.14 -2.99
CA CYS A 133 -1.54 -2.85 -1.88
C CYS A 133 -1.22 -1.49 -1.26
N LEU A 134 -2.18 -0.89 -0.54
CA LEU A 134 -1.89 0.32 0.23
C LEU A 134 -1.19 -0.03 1.54
N LEU A 135 -1.71 -1.02 2.27
CA LEU A 135 -1.27 -1.36 3.61
C LEU A 135 -0.75 -2.80 3.66
N GLU A 136 0.29 -3.03 4.46
CA GLU A 136 0.68 -4.38 4.87
C GLU A 136 -0.40 -4.98 5.80
N ASP A 137 -0.89 -4.19 6.75
CA ASP A 137 -1.86 -4.58 7.78
C ASP A 137 -2.72 -3.37 8.17
N ASP A 138 -3.97 -3.59 8.58
CA ASP A 138 -4.89 -2.52 8.99
C ASP A 138 -4.50 -1.87 10.32
N CYS A 139 -3.70 -2.54 11.16
CA CYS A 139 -3.18 -1.98 12.41
C CYS A 139 -2.25 -0.77 12.19
N LEU A 140 -1.78 -0.53 10.96
CA LEU A 140 -0.97 0.63 10.59
C LEU A 140 -1.81 1.91 10.42
N ILE A 141 -3.13 1.80 10.44
CA ILE A 141 -4.03 2.94 10.38
C ILE A 141 -4.18 3.54 11.78
N THR A 142 -3.77 4.80 11.92
CA THR A 142 -3.82 5.55 13.20
C THR A 142 -5.04 6.46 13.32
N GLY A 143 -5.77 6.66 12.22
CA GLY A 143 -6.98 7.47 12.20
C GLY A 143 -7.73 7.32 10.89
N ILE A 144 -9.05 7.29 10.99
CA ILE A 144 -9.96 7.24 9.84
C ILE A 144 -10.98 8.35 10.02
N ASN A 145 -11.12 9.17 8.99
CA ASN A 145 -12.14 10.19 8.90
C ASN A 145 -12.96 9.92 7.63
N VAL A 146 -14.28 9.83 7.77
CA VAL A 146 -15.19 9.51 6.67
C VAL A 146 -16.19 10.63 6.53
N THR A 147 -16.16 11.29 5.38
CA THR A 147 -17.15 12.30 4.99
C THR A 147 -18.02 11.69 3.90
N THR A 148 -19.32 11.60 4.13
CA THR A 148 -20.27 11.13 3.11
C THR A 148 -20.98 12.30 2.47
N ASP A 149 -21.07 12.30 1.14
CA ASP A 149 -21.81 13.31 0.39
C ASP A 149 -22.45 12.71 -0.86
N ARG A 150 -23.20 13.51 -1.62
CA ARG A 150 -23.90 13.09 -2.82
C ARG A 150 -23.00 13.16 -4.04
N LEU A 151 -22.95 12.06 -4.79
CA LEU A 151 -22.40 12.02 -6.13
C LEU A 151 -23.33 12.81 -7.07
N LEU A 152 -22.84 13.96 -7.56
CA LEU A 152 -23.59 14.84 -8.44
C LEU A 152 -23.46 14.48 -9.93
N LEU A 153 -22.56 13.55 -10.26
CA LEU A 153 -22.39 13.07 -11.63
C LEU A 153 -23.63 12.27 -12.06
N PRO A 154 -24.15 12.49 -13.27
CA PRO A 154 -25.27 11.72 -13.80
C PRO A 154 -24.92 10.23 -13.86
N VAL A 155 -25.93 9.37 -13.84
CA VAL A 155 -25.74 7.92 -13.99
C VAL A 155 -25.37 7.66 -15.45
N GLY A 156 -24.17 7.10 -15.68
CA GLY A 156 -23.80 6.58 -17.00
C GLY A 156 -24.64 5.35 -17.37
N GLY A 157 -24.69 4.98 -18.65
CA GLY A 157 -25.55 3.87 -19.13
C GLY A 157 -25.33 2.52 -18.44
N ASP A 158 -24.11 2.27 -17.93
CA ASP A 158 -23.71 1.02 -17.27
C ASP A 158 -23.57 1.13 -15.73
N GLU A 159 -23.84 2.29 -15.14
CA GLU A 159 -23.64 2.51 -13.69
C GLU A 159 -24.89 2.16 -12.89
N ASN A 160 -24.69 1.44 -11.78
CA ASN A 160 -25.75 1.07 -10.86
C ASN A 160 -26.03 2.20 -9.86
N VAL A 161 -27.26 2.20 -9.32
CA VAL A 161 -27.68 3.17 -8.28
C VAL A 161 -26.84 3.06 -7.00
N HIS A 162 -26.24 1.89 -6.75
CA HIS A 162 -25.39 1.63 -5.59
C HIS A 162 -23.90 1.92 -5.84
N ASP A 163 -23.54 2.32 -7.06
CA ASP A 163 -22.17 2.71 -7.37
C ASP A 163 -21.83 4.00 -6.63
N VAL A 164 -20.59 4.03 -6.14
CA VAL A 164 -20.06 5.13 -5.35
C VAL A 164 -18.73 5.54 -5.91
N LEU A 165 -18.43 6.83 -5.75
CA LEU A 165 -17.10 7.35 -5.99
C LEU A 165 -16.43 7.55 -4.64
N ILE A 166 -15.24 6.99 -4.47
CA ILE A 166 -14.48 7.10 -3.23
C ILE A 166 -13.17 7.80 -3.56
N GLU A 167 -12.97 8.95 -2.92
CA GLU A 167 -11.68 9.64 -2.92
C GLU A 167 -11.00 9.38 -1.56
N ILE A 168 -9.76 8.91 -1.61
CA ILE A 168 -8.99 8.52 -0.43
C ILE A 168 -7.71 9.35 -0.40
N LEU A 169 -7.63 10.24 0.57
CA LEU A 169 -6.40 10.94 0.90
C LEU A 169 -5.64 10.15 1.98
N VAL A 170 -4.44 9.71 1.64
CA VAL A 170 -3.55 8.97 2.54
C VAL A 170 -2.48 9.92 3.08
N LYS A 171 -2.45 10.09 4.40
CA LYS A 171 -1.41 10.87 5.08
C LYS A 171 -0.49 9.92 5.84
N THR A 172 0.77 9.85 5.45
CA THR A 172 1.77 9.00 6.10
C THR A 172 2.50 9.76 7.21
N ARG A 173 2.90 9.05 8.27
CA ARG A 173 3.69 9.58 9.38
C ARG A 173 4.78 8.59 9.76
N ALA A 174 5.99 9.09 9.95
CA ALA A 174 7.09 8.36 10.56
C ALA A 174 6.80 8.20 12.06
N VAL A 175 6.72 6.95 12.54
CA VAL A 175 6.61 6.60 13.97
C VAL A 175 7.92 6.07 14.54
N ASP A 176 8.77 5.51 13.68
CA ASP A 176 10.13 5.11 14.04
C ASP A 176 11.09 5.69 12.98
N PRO A 177 11.73 6.84 13.27
CA PRO A 177 12.69 7.48 12.36
C PRO A 177 13.90 6.60 12.06
N ASP A 178 14.28 5.70 12.97
CA ASP A 178 15.44 4.81 12.79
C ASP A 178 15.10 3.62 11.89
N ALA A 179 13.82 3.26 11.79
CA ALA A 179 13.30 2.34 10.79
C ALA A 179 12.94 3.04 9.46
N LEU A 180 12.88 4.37 9.46
CA LEU A 180 12.51 5.17 8.31
C LEU A 180 13.67 5.20 7.32
N PHE A 181 13.52 4.40 6.26
CA PHE A 181 14.55 4.18 5.25
C PHE A 181 15.76 3.42 5.84
N ALA A 182 15.90 2.16 5.42
CA ALA A 182 17.19 1.50 5.42
C ALA A 182 18.20 2.47 4.79
N ASP A 183 19.17 2.94 5.57
CA ASP A 183 20.16 3.94 5.15
C ASP A 183 20.63 3.64 3.73
N VAL A 184 20.17 4.47 2.80
CA VAL A 184 20.56 4.36 1.39
C VAL A 184 21.92 5.03 1.30
N HIS A 185 22.96 4.28 1.62
CA HIS A 185 24.32 4.75 1.42
C HIS A 185 24.64 4.67 -0.09
N GLN A 186 24.86 5.82 -0.70
CA GLN A 186 25.62 5.88 -1.95
C GLN A 186 27.04 5.42 -1.63
N VAL A 187 27.43 4.28 -2.20
CA VAL A 187 28.84 3.87 -2.30
C VAL A 187 29.44 4.54 -3.53
#